data_AF-A0A2E9KW00-F1
#
_entry.id   AF-A0A2E9KW00-F1
#
_cell.length_a   1.000
_cell.length_b   1.000
_cell.length_c   1.000
_cell.angle_alpha   90.00
_cell.angle_beta   90.00
_cell.angle_gamma   90.00
#
_symmetry.space_group_name_H-M   'P 1'
#
loop_
_entity.id
_entity.type
_entity.pdbx_description
1 polymer ?
#
loop_
_entity_poly.entity_id
_entity_poly.type
_entity_poly.pdbx_seq_one_letter_code
_entity_poly.pdbx_strand_id
1 'polypeptide(L)'
;IMKIKDEPPPDTTAPVIWIVNKDGTISAITIETGIRDNAFVELVTENPSSSKKGFYNLTEKDDIVTDVRIHQQQKKKSRFSLPQPKRY
;
A
#
# COMPACT_ATOMS: atom_id res chain seq x y z
N ILE A 1 11.10 -9.90 34.33
CA ILE A 1 9.79 -10.13 33.67
C ILE A 1 10.02 -9.96 32.17
N MET A 2 10.04 -11.05 31.43
CA MET A 2 10.27 -11.06 29.98
C MET A 2 8.91 -10.75 29.32
N LYS A 3 8.81 -9.61 28.63
CA LYS A 3 7.60 -9.26 27.85
C LYS A 3 7.73 -9.90 26.48
N ILE A 4 7.07 -11.04 26.29
CA ILE A 4 6.80 -11.59 24.96
C ILE A 4 5.76 -10.64 24.35
N LYS A 5 6.06 -10.04 23.20
CA LYS A 5 5.07 -9.21 22.48
C LYS A 5 3.93 -10.13 22.06
N ASP A 6 2.73 -9.84 22.53
CA ASP A 6 1.50 -10.50 22.07
C ASP A 6 1.46 -10.49 20.54
N GLU A 7 1.11 -11.64 19.94
CA GLU A 7 0.85 -11.72 18.51
C GLU A 7 -0.21 -10.69 18.12
N PRO A 8 -0.03 -9.99 16.98
CA PRO A 8 -1.01 -9.00 16.57
C PRO A 8 -2.34 -9.69 16.23
N PRO A 9 -3.49 -9.06 16.54
CA PRO A 9 -4.81 -9.64 16.34
C PRO A 9 -5.04 -10.04 14.87
N PRO A 10 -5.91 -11.04 14.60
CA PRO A 10 -6.07 -11.67 13.28
C PRO A 10 -6.56 -10.73 12.17
N ASP A 11 -7.06 -9.54 12.49
CA ASP A 11 -7.51 -8.51 11.54
C ASP A 11 -6.41 -7.49 11.17
N THR A 12 -5.14 -7.90 11.27
CA THR A 12 -4.03 -7.03 10.91
C THR A 12 -4.01 -6.84 9.40
N THR A 13 -4.21 -5.60 8.94
CA THR A 13 -4.10 -5.24 7.52
C THR A 13 -2.74 -5.69 7.00
N ALA A 14 -2.74 -6.56 5.99
CA ALA A 14 -1.50 -7.08 5.42
C ALA A 14 -0.64 -5.92 4.89
N PRO A 15 0.69 -5.93 5.13
CA PRO A 15 1.54 -4.85 4.66
C PRO A 15 1.59 -4.84 3.13
N VAL A 16 1.52 -3.64 2.56
CA VAL A 16 1.52 -3.39 1.12
C VAL A 16 2.70 -2.49 0.79
N ILE A 17 3.40 -2.82 -0.29
CA ILE A 17 4.39 -1.92 -0.89
C ILE A 17 4.03 -1.62 -2.34
N TRP A 18 4.57 -0.52 -2.86
CA TRP A 18 4.48 -0.17 -4.26
C TRP A 18 5.80 -0.44 -4.96
N ILE A 19 5.73 -1.12 -6.11
CA ILE A 19 6.87 -1.40 -6.98
C ILE A 19 6.76 -0.65 -8.30
N VAL A 20 7.90 -0.25 -8.84
CA VAL A 20 8.00 0.28 -10.20
C VAL A 20 8.32 -0.88 -11.14
N ASN A 21 7.39 -1.14 -12.06
CA ASN A 21 7.55 -2.17 -13.08
C ASN A 21 8.51 -1.70 -14.17
N LYS A 22 9.06 -2.64 -14.95
CA LYS A 22 9.99 -2.35 -16.07
C LYS A 22 9.40 -1.46 -17.16
N ASP A 23 8.09 -1.43 -17.30
CA ASP A 23 7.35 -0.56 -18.23
C ASP A 23 7.10 0.85 -17.67
N GLY A 24 7.60 1.14 -16.46
CA GLY A 24 7.42 2.42 -15.77
C GLY A 24 6.07 2.56 -15.04
N THR A 25 5.23 1.51 -15.03
CA THR A 25 3.98 1.51 -14.26
C THR A 25 4.24 1.24 -12.77
N ILE A 26 3.29 1.59 -11.91
CA ILE A 26 3.36 1.33 -10.47
C ILE A 26 2.32 0.28 -10.10
N SER A 27 2.72 -0.73 -9.34
CA SER A 27 1.82 -1.77 -8.84
C SER A 27 1.89 -1.89 -7.33
N ALA A 28 0.75 -2.20 -6.70
CA ALA A 28 0.65 -2.47 -5.27
C ALA A 28 0.68 -3.98 -5.04
N ILE A 29 1.58 -4.42 -4.16
CA ILE A 29 1.75 -5.84 -3.83
C ILE A 29 1.72 -6.02 -2.32
N THR A 30 1.08 -7.09 -1.89
CA THR A 30 1.07 -7.51 -0.51
C THR A 30 2.35 -8.29 -0.21
N ILE A 31 2.96 -8.01 0.93
CA ILE A 31 4.21 -8.64 1.38
C ILE A 31 4.03 -9.28 2.74
N GLU A 32 4.93 -10.19 3.08
CA GLU A 32 5.13 -10.64 4.46
C GLU A 32 6.38 -9.96 5.02
N THR A 33 6.28 -9.46 6.25
CA THR A 33 7.37 -8.71 6.90
C THR A 33 7.84 -9.45 8.15
N GLY A 34 9.15 -9.47 8.35
CA GLY A 34 9.81 -10.07 9.50
C GLY A 34 10.05 -9.04 10.60
N ILE A 35 11.30 -8.98 11.07
CA ILE A 35 11.69 -8.03 12.11
C ILE A 35 11.61 -6.60 11.57
N ARG A 36 11.03 -5.70 12.36
CA ARG A 36 10.97 -4.27 12.07
C ARG A 36 11.68 -3.49 13.17
N ASP A 37 12.59 -2.61 12.75
CA ASP A 37 13.18 -1.58 13.60
C ASP A 37 12.74 -0.18 13.13
N ASN A 38 13.38 0.87 13.64
CA ASN A 38 12.99 2.25 13.34
C ASN A 38 13.34 2.70 11.92
N ALA A 39 14.33 2.09 11.28
CA ALA A 39 14.86 2.48 9.98
C ALA A 39 14.65 1.41 8.90
N PHE A 40 14.49 0.15 9.29
CA PHE A 40 14.48 -1.00 8.42
C PHE A 40 13.31 -1.93 8.74
N VAL A 41 12.78 -2.55 7.69
CA VAL A 41 11.79 -3.63 7.76
C VAL A 41 12.37 -4.80 6.98
N GLU A 42 12.49 -5.95 7.63
CA GLU A 42 12.87 -7.18 6.97
C GLU A 42 11.70 -7.70 6.13
N LEU A 43 11.97 -8.08 4.88
CA LEU A 43 11.02 -8.71 3.99
C LEU A 43 11.21 -10.22 4.09
N VAL A 44 10.16 -10.94 4.48
CA VAL A 44 10.21 -12.40 4.56
C VAL A 44 9.85 -12.93 3.19
N THR A 45 10.87 -13.32 2.45
CA THR A 45 10.68 -13.99 1.17
C THR A 45 10.55 -15.49 1.44
N GLU A 46 9.33 -16.00 1.55
CA GLU A 46 9.14 -17.46 1.61
C GLU A 46 9.68 -18.10 0.31
N ASN A 47 10.34 -19.24 0.49
CA ASN A 47 10.89 -20.10 -0.57
C ASN A 47 9.87 -20.22 -1.73
N PRO A 48 10.27 -20.11 -3.02
CA PRO A 48 9.33 -20.11 -4.16
C PRO A 48 8.40 -21.34 -4.27
N SER A 49 8.64 -22.40 -3.51
CA SER A 49 7.75 -23.57 -3.39
C SER A 49 6.61 -23.41 -2.37
N SER A 50 6.68 -22.43 -1.46
CA SER A 50 5.65 -22.11 -0.45
C SER A 50 4.72 -21.01 -0.95
N SER A 51 4.29 -21.07 -2.22
CA SER A 51 3.36 -20.10 -2.81
C SER A 51 2.00 -20.17 -2.11
N LYS A 52 1.86 -19.52 -0.94
CA LYS A 52 0.60 -18.91 -0.53
C LYS A 52 0.23 -17.97 -1.67
N LYS A 53 -0.81 -18.35 -2.42
CA LYS A 53 -1.36 -17.56 -3.53
C LYS A 53 -1.58 -16.12 -3.07
N GLY A 54 -0.78 -15.19 -3.59
CA GLY A 54 -1.01 -13.75 -3.40
C GLY A 54 0.18 -12.92 -2.93
N PHE A 55 1.32 -13.53 -2.56
CA PHE A 55 2.51 -12.79 -2.13
C PHE A 55 3.53 -12.70 -3.27
N TYR A 56 4.00 -11.48 -3.56
CA TYR A 56 4.98 -11.22 -4.60
C TYR A 56 6.39 -11.50 -4.08
N ASN A 57 7.18 -12.28 -4.80
CA ASN A 57 8.56 -12.56 -4.44
C ASN A 57 9.46 -11.42 -4.95
N LEU A 58 9.80 -10.50 -4.04
CA LEU A 58 10.69 -9.38 -4.32
C LEU A 58 12.13 -9.84 -4.40
N THR A 59 12.83 -9.36 -5.42
CA THR A 59 14.26 -9.56 -5.61
C THR A 59 15.01 -8.25 -5.34
N GLU A 60 16.31 -8.33 -5.04
CA GLU A 60 17.16 -7.15 -4.80
C GLU A 60 17.23 -6.18 -6.01
N LYS A 61 16.77 -6.59 -7.18
CA LYS A 61 16.77 -5.81 -8.41
C LYS A 61 15.48 -5.03 -8.64
N ASP A 62 14.47 -5.23 -7.80
CA ASP A 62 13.17 -4.59 -7.96
C ASP A 62 13.19 -3.20 -7.30
N ASP A 63 12.65 -2.21 -8.02
CA ASP A 63 12.58 -0.82 -7.55
C ASP A 63 11.32 -0.62 -6.68
N ILE A 64 11.52 -0.24 -5.42
CA ILE A 64 10.45 -0.01 -4.44
C ILE A 64 10.22 1.50 -4.27
N VAL A 65 8.97 1.92 -4.26
CA VAL A 65 8.57 3.30 -4.01
C VAL A 65 8.60 3.59 -2.51
N THR A 66 9.41 4.55 -2.08
CA THR A 66 9.59 4.93 -0.66
C THR A 66 9.04 6.30 -0.30
N ASP A 67 8.80 7.18 -1.28
CA ASP A 67 8.20 8.50 -1.10
C ASP A 67 7.09 8.75 -2.13
N VAL A 68 5.94 9.25 -1.68
CA VAL A 68 4.76 9.52 -2.51
C VAL A 68 4.14 10.86 -2.12
N ARG A 69 3.90 11.72 -3.12
CA ARG A 69 3.15 12.97 -2.97
C ARG A 69 1.77 12.84 -3.59
N ILE A 70 0.74 13.00 -2.78
CA ILE A 70 -0.66 12.99 -3.24
C ILE A 70 -1.11 14.43 -3.48
N HIS A 71 -1.37 14.78 -4.74
CA HIS A 71 -2.01 16.03 -5.09
C HIS A 71 -3.54 15.85 -5.10
N GLN A 72 -4.20 16.20 -4.00
CA GLN A 72 -5.67 16.22 -3.98
C GLN A 72 -6.16 17.39 -4.83
N GLN A 73 -6.64 17.11 -6.05
CA GLN A 73 -7.39 18.10 -6.81
C GLN A 73 -8.74 18.31 -6.13
N GLN A 74 -8.90 19.44 -5.42
CA GLN A 74 -10.22 19.82 -4.93
C GLN A 74 -11.15 20.02 -6.13
N LYS A 75 -12.18 19.17 -6.25
CA LYS A 75 -13.27 19.36 -7.20
C LYS A 75 -13.85 20.76 -6.96
N LYS A 76 -13.61 21.70 -7.88
CA LYS A 76 -14.31 22.99 -7.86
C LYS A 76 -15.80 22.67 -7.92
N LYS A 77 -16.55 23.04 -6.88
CA LYS A 77 -18.02 22.92 -6.89
C LYS A 77 -18.53 23.67 -8.12
N SER A 78 -19.21 22.96 -9.02
CA SER A 78 -19.85 23.57 -10.19
C SER A 78 -20.80 24.66 -9.71
N ARG A 79 -20.62 25.89 -10.19
CA ARG A 79 -21.50 27.03 -9.92
C ARG A 79 -22.72 27.06 -10.85
N PHE A 80 -22.94 26.00 -11.62
CA PHE A 80 -24.09 25.91 -12.50
C PHE A 80 -25.36 25.63 -11.68
N SER A 81 -26.13 26.68 -11.42
CA SER A 81 -27.50 26.58 -10.91
C SER A 81 -28.48 26.89 -12.03
N LEU A 82 -29.45 26.01 -12.25
CA LEU A 82 -30.58 26.32 -13.14
C LEU A 82 -31.39 27.48 -12.54
N PRO A 83 -31.85 28.45 -13.36
CA PRO A 83 -32.70 29.53 -12.87
C PRO A 83 -34.01 28.97 -12.32
N GLN A 84 -34.44 29.46 -11.14
CA GLN A 84 -35.69 29.04 -10.53
C GLN A 84 -36.89 29.56 -11.34
N PRO A 85 -37.92 28.73 -11.60
CA PRO A 85 -39.11 29.15 -12.33
C PRO A 85 -39.92 30.17 -11.50
N LYS A 86 -40.33 31.26 -12.15
CA LYS A 86 -41.22 32.26 -11.52
C LYS A 86 -42.63 31.66 -11.41
N ARG A 87 -43.20 31.70 -10.20
CA ARG A 87 -44.64 31.45 -10.01
C ARG A 87 -45.39 32.74 -10.38
N TYR A 88 -46.19 32.68 -11.44
CA TYR A 88 -47.21 33.68 -11.76
C TYR A 88 -48.55 33.20 -11.23
#